data_AF-A0A538RTF3-F1
#
_entry.id   AF-A0A538RTF3-F1
#
_cell.length_a   1.000
_cell.length_b   1.000
_cell.length_c   1.000
_cell.angle_alpha   90.00
_cell.angle_beta   90.00
_cell.angle_gamma   90.00
#
_symmetry.space_group_name_H-M   'P 1'
#
loop_
_entity.id
_entity.type
_entity.pdbx_description
1 polymer ?
#
loop_
_entity_poly.entity_id
_entity_poly.type
_entity_poly.pdbx_seq_one_letter_code
_entity_poly.pdbx_strand_id
1 'polypeptide(L)'
;MSPIAKALSPNDIEDVSASYSRIDSALPPLKAPDPALVKQGEELAKLGDAARGIQSCDRCHGPGGVGAPPAIPYLAGQYAHYTAFTLHMWQQGYRNTSPDVMAVMAKKLTERETAAVAAYYQQVRSQSPLEEAELEGQH
;
A
#
# COMPACT_ATOMS: atom_id res chain seq x y z
N MET A 1 15.30 7.26 7.52
CA MET A 1 14.47 7.19 8.75
C MET A 1 15.20 6.64 9.98
N SER A 2 16.28 5.86 9.84
CA SER A 2 16.93 5.17 10.99
C SER A 2 17.42 6.07 12.15
N PRO A 3 18.03 7.25 11.92
CA PRO A 3 18.51 8.08 13.03
C PRO A 3 17.38 8.57 13.94
N ILE A 4 16.26 9.02 13.36
CA ILE A 4 15.09 9.51 14.12
C ILE A 4 14.44 8.34 14.86
N ALA A 5 14.18 7.22 14.18
CA ALA A 5 13.52 6.07 14.78
C ALA A 5 14.29 5.49 15.98
N LYS A 6 15.64 5.49 15.93
CA LYS A 6 16.48 5.03 17.04
C LYS A 6 16.46 5.95 18.27
N ALA A 7 16.07 7.21 18.09
CA ALA A 7 16.02 8.19 19.17
C ALA A 7 14.69 8.18 19.92
N LEU A 8 13.67 7.49 19.43
CA LEU A 8 12.35 7.44 20.05
C LEU A 8 12.32 6.43 21.21
N SER A 9 11.74 6.83 22.33
CA SER A 9 11.35 5.91 23.40
C SER A 9 10.08 5.13 23.02
N PRO A 10 9.73 4.05 23.75
CA PRO A 10 8.46 3.33 23.53
C PRO A 10 7.23 4.23 23.63
N ASN A 11 7.21 5.16 24.59
CA ASN A 11 6.11 6.12 24.74
C ASN A 11 6.07 7.09 23.56
N ASP A 12 7.23 7.57 23.08
CA ASP A 12 7.27 8.45 21.90
C ASP A 12 6.72 7.72 20.66
N ILE A 13 7.02 6.43 20.50
CA ILE A 13 6.50 5.61 19.39
C ILE A 13 4.97 5.52 19.47
N GLU A 14 4.41 5.29 20.66
CA GLU A 14 2.96 5.23 20.87
C GLU A 14 2.31 6.59 20.56
N ASP A 15 2.85 7.68 21.09
CA ASP A 15 2.32 9.03 20.92
C ASP A 15 2.33 9.48 19.46
N VAL A 16 3.45 9.28 18.75
CA VAL A 16 3.51 9.63 17.32
C VAL A 16 2.59 8.76 16.48
N SER A 17 2.47 7.45 16.80
CA SER A 17 1.56 6.55 16.08
C SER A 17 0.11 6.95 16.27
N ALA A 18 -0.28 7.32 17.49
CA ALA A 18 -1.61 7.83 17.82
C ALA A 18 -1.89 9.19 17.18
N SER A 19 -0.87 10.02 16.98
CA SER A 19 -0.99 11.29 16.26
C SER A 19 -1.24 11.07 14.77
N TYR A 20 -0.39 10.29 14.09
CA TYR A 20 -0.52 10.05 12.65
C TYR A 20 -1.79 9.31 12.26
N SER A 21 -2.32 8.43 13.13
CA SER A 21 -3.58 7.72 12.86
C SER A 21 -4.82 8.61 12.85
N ARG A 22 -4.74 9.82 13.43
CA ARG A 22 -5.83 10.81 13.47
C ARG A 22 -5.71 11.89 12.39
N ILE A 23 -4.62 11.90 11.64
CA ILE A 23 -4.43 12.91 10.59
C ILE A 23 -5.33 12.56 9.41
N ASP A 24 -6.42 13.30 9.28
CA ASP A 24 -7.26 13.34 8.09
C ASP A 24 -6.78 14.49 7.20
N SER A 25 -5.73 14.23 6.42
CA SER A 25 -5.21 15.19 5.44
C SER A 25 -5.52 14.72 4.04
N ALA A 26 -6.08 15.63 3.23
CA ALA A 26 -6.23 15.40 1.81
C ALA A 26 -4.85 15.11 1.20
N LEU A 27 -4.73 13.94 0.57
CA LEU A 27 -3.50 13.58 -0.14
C LEU A 27 -3.32 14.53 -1.33
N PRO A 28 -2.14 15.15 -1.49
CA PRO A 28 -1.90 16.05 -2.61
C PRO A 28 -2.19 15.34 -3.94
N PRO A 29 -2.59 16.09 -4.99
CA PRO A 29 -2.82 15.51 -6.29
C PRO A 29 -1.51 14.90 -6.80
N LEU A 30 -1.56 13.61 -7.12
CA LEU A 30 -0.44 12.90 -7.69
C LEU A 30 -0.60 12.81 -9.20
N LYS A 31 0.53 12.80 -9.91
CA LYS A 31 0.52 12.52 -11.35
C LYS A 31 -0.14 11.16 -11.59
N ALA A 32 -1.17 11.17 -12.43
CA ALA A 32 -1.85 9.95 -12.85
C ALA A 32 -0.86 9.01 -13.59
N PRO A 33 -0.74 7.74 -13.17
CA PRO A 33 0.03 6.74 -13.91
C PRO A 33 -0.65 6.38 -15.24
N ASP A 34 0.06 5.61 -16.07
CA ASP A 34 -0.49 5.01 -17.28
C ASP A 34 -1.71 4.12 -16.95
N PRO A 35 -2.90 4.36 -17.53
CA PRO A 35 -4.09 3.56 -17.29
C PRO A 35 -3.90 2.06 -17.55
N ALA A 36 -3.11 1.67 -18.55
CA ALA A 36 -2.86 0.26 -18.84
C ALA A 36 -2.05 -0.42 -17.73
N LEU A 37 -1.10 0.33 -17.13
CA LEU A 37 -0.31 -0.13 -16.00
C LEU A 37 -1.17 -0.25 -14.73
N VAL A 38 -2.06 0.72 -14.49
CA VAL A 38 -3.02 0.69 -13.37
C VAL A 38 -3.94 -0.52 -13.49
N LYS A 39 -4.50 -0.78 -14.68
CA LYS A 39 -5.38 -1.94 -14.92
C LYS A 39 -4.66 -3.26 -14.65
N GLN A 40 -3.42 -3.41 -15.15
CA GLN A 40 -2.62 -4.59 -14.84
C GLN A 40 -2.39 -4.76 -13.33
N GLY A 41 -2.13 -3.65 -12.62
CA GLY A 41 -1.95 -3.64 -11.17
C GLY A 41 -3.22 -4.06 -10.43
N GLU A 42 -4.37 -3.56 -10.86
CA GLU A 42 -5.69 -3.91 -10.31
C GLU A 42 -5.98 -5.40 -10.47
N GLU A 43 -5.75 -5.97 -11.65
CA GLU A 43 -5.97 -7.39 -11.92
C GLU A 43 -5.11 -8.26 -10.99
N LEU A 44 -3.82 -7.95 -10.87
CA LEU A 44 -2.92 -8.69 -9.97
C LEU A 44 -3.28 -8.48 -8.49
N ALA A 45 -3.66 -7.27 -8.10
CA ALA A 45 -4.04 -6.94 -6.73
C ALA A 45 -5.29 -7.69 -6.27
N LYS A 46 -6.31 -7.76 -7.14
CA LYS A 46 -7.60 -8.39 -6.84
C LYS A 46 -7.56 -9.91 -6.99
N LEU A 47 -6.89 -10.42 -8.01
CA LEU A 47 -6.96 -11.84 -8.39
C LEU A 47 -5.70 -12.63 -8.03
N GLY A 48 -4.55 -11.98 -7.97
CA GLY A 48 -3.26 -12.65 -7.89
C GLY A 48 -2.92 -13.42 -9.17
N ASP A 49 -2.03 -14.40 -9.03
CA ASP A 49 -1.66 -15.34 -10.08
C ASP A 49 -1.46 -16.73 -9.46
N ALA A 50 -2.48 -17.58 -9.56
CA ALA A 50 -2.47 -18.91 -8.96
C ALA A 50 -1.38 -19.81 -9.55
N ALA A 51 -1.04 -19.66 -10.83
CA ALA A 51 -0.03 -20.48 -11.49
C ALA A 51 1.37 -20.20 -10.93
N ARG A 52 1.67 -18.95 -10.57
CA ARG A 52 2.90 -18.57 -9.86
C ARG A 52 2.77 -18.64 -8.33
N GLY A 53 1.58 -18.95 -7.83
CA GLY A 53 1.26 -18.92 -6.41
C GLY A 53 1.42 -17.53 -5.79
N ILE A 54 1.09 -16.48 -6.55
CA ILE A 54 0.93 -15.11 -6.05
C ILE A 54 -0.51 -15.00 -5.59
N GLN A 55 -0.71 -14.77 -4.31
CA GLN A 55 -2.03 -14.56 -3.76
C GLN A 55 -2.50 -13.14 -4.09
N SER A 56 -3.82 -12.95 -4.25
CA SER A 56 -4.46 -11.63 -4.23
C SER A 56 -3.93 -10.80 -3.04
N CYS A 57 -3.52 -9.57 -3.34
CA CYS A 57 -3.04 -8.61 -2.35
C CYS A 57 -4.17 -8.23 -1.39
N ASP A 58 -5.37 -8.03 -1.93
CA ASP A 58 -6.58 -7.68 -1.19
C ASP A 58 -7.02 -8.77 -0.21
N ARG A 59 -6.60 -10.03 -0.42
CA ARG A 59 -6.87 -11.12 0.53
C ARG A 59 -6.25 -10.88 1.92
N CYS A 60 -5.11 -10.19 1.99
CA CYS A 60 -4.49 -9.83 3.26
C CYS A 60 -4.72 -8.35 3.58
N HIS A 61 -4.54 -7.47 2.60
CA HIS A 61 -4.64 -6.02 2.77
C HIS A 61 -6.06 -5.46 2.68
N GLY A 62 -7.08 -6.32 2.67
CA GLY A 62 -8.49 -5.92 2.57
C GLY A 62 -8.89 -5.49 1.16
N PRO A 63 -10.20 -5.47 0.85
CA PRO A 63 -10.71 -4.97 -0.44
C PRO A 63 -10.21 -3.55 -0.71
N GLY A 64 -9.58 -3.32 -1.86
CA GLY A 64 -9.02 -2.00 -2.17
C GLY A 64 -7.83 -1.59 -1.30
N GLY A 65 -7.21 -2.49 -0.54
CA GLY A 65 -6.02 -2.17 0.25
C GLY A 65 -6.29 -1.33 1.49
N VAL A 66 -7.49 -1.43 2.08
CA VAL A 66 -7.90 -0.73 3.32
C VAL A 66 -7.21 -1.25 4.60
N GLY A 67 -6.33 -2.24 4.49
CA GLY A 67 -5.59 -2.82 5.61
C GLY A 67 -6.46 -3.60 6.59
N ALA A 68 -5.79 -4.14 7.62
CA ALA A 68 -6.40 -4.73 8.81
C ALA A 68 -5.49 -4.40 10.01
N PRO A 69 -5.57 -3.17 10.54
CA PRO A 69 -4.70 -2.72 11.62
C PRO A 69 -4.87 -3.54 12.91
N PRO A 70 -3.82 -3.64 13.75
CA PRO A 70 -2.50 -3.05 13.56
C PRO A 70 -1.55 -3.92 12.70
N ALA A 71 -1.95 -5.14 12.36
CA ALA A 71 -1.05 -6.14 11.78
C ALA A 71 -0.83 -5.96 10.28
N ILE A 72 -1.87 -5.60 9.53
CA ILE A 72 -1.79 -5.45 8.06
C ILE A 72 -1.96 -3.98 7.68
N PRO A 73 -0.94 -3.36 7.08
CA PRO A 73 -0.98 -1.94 6.77
C PRO A 73 -1.91 -1.63 5.59
N TYR A 74 -2.38 -0.38 5.57
CA TYR A 74 -3.06 0.24 4.44
C TYR A 74 -2.13 0.32 3.22
N LEU A 75 -2.66 -0.01 2.03
CA LEU A 75 -2.02 0.22 0.74
C LEU A 75 -2.70 1.35 -0.03
N ALA A 76 -4.02 1.52 0.16
CA ALA A 76 -4.80 2.59 -0.45
C ALA A 76 -4.15 3.96 -0.23
N GLY A 77 -3.97 4.71 -1.32
CA GLY A 77 -3.42 6.07 -1.33
C GLY A 77 -1.91 6.14 -1.11
N GLN A 78 -1.23 5.01 -0.90
CA GLN A 78 0.21 5.01 -0.72
C GLN A 78 0.93 5.43 -2.02
N TYR A 79 1.98 6.22 -1.88
CA TYR A 79 2.74 6.69 -3.04
C TYR A 79 3.38 5.51 -3.78
N ALA A 80 3.22 5.47 -5.11
CA ALA A 80 3.72 4.36 -5.92
C ALA A 80 5.24 4.17 -5.76
N HIS A 81 6.00 5.26 -5.66
CA HIS A 81 7.45 5.19 -5.46
C HIS A 81 7.82 4.48 -4.15
N TYR A 82 7.07 4.73 -3.07
CA TYR A 82 7.31 4.11 -1.77
C TYR A 82 6.91 2.63 -1.77
N THR A 83 5.77 2.31 -2.37
CA THR A 83 5.30 0.92 -2.53
C THR A 83 6.30 0.10 -3.36
N ALA A 84 6.72 0.60 -4.51
CA ALA A 84 7.71 -0.06 -5.37
C ALA A 84 9.06 -0.21 -4.67
N PHE A 85 9.57 0.86 -4.04
CA PHE A 85 10.79 0.80 -3.24
C PHE A 85 10.73 -0.28 -2.17
N THR A 86 9.63 -0.32 -1.41
CA THR A 86 9.44 -1.30 -0.34
C THR A 86 9.39 -2.74 -0.86
N LEU A 87 8.73 -2.98 -2.00
CA LEU A 87 8.73 -4.28 -2.68
C LEU A 87 10.13 -4.69 -3.16
N HIS A 88 10.90 -3.77 -3.73
CA HIS A 88 12.29 -4.02 -4.13
C HIS A 88 13.19 -4.34 -2.93
N MET A 89 12.99 -3.65 -1.80
CA MET A 89 13.76 -3.93 -0.57
C MET A 89 13.53 -5.36 -0.08
N TRP A 90 12.32 -5.91 -0.24
CA TRP A 90 12.03 -7.32 0.04
C TRP A 90 12.61 -8.27 -1.00
N GLN A 91 12.52 -7.94 -2.28
CA GLN A 91 13.13 -8.73 -3.37
C GLN A 91 14.64 -8.89 -3.17
N GLN A 92 15.31 -7.80 -2.78
CA GLN A 92 16.75 -7.74 -2.57
C GLN A 92 17.18 -8.22 -1.17
N GLY A 93 16.23 -8.47 -0.26
CA GLY A 93 16.51 -8.95 1.10
C GLY A 93 17.00 -7.88 2.08
N TYR A 94 16.95 -6.60 1.71
CA TYR A 94 17.28 -5.48 2.60
C TYR A 94 16.18 -5.19 3.62
N ARG A 95 14.95 -5.62 3.36
CA ARG A 95 13.85 -5.63 4.33
C ARG A 95 13.54 -7.08 4.68
N ASN A 96 13.61 -7.39 5.98
CA ASN A 96 13.36 -8.72 6.51
C ASN A 96 12.67 -8.63 7.89
N THR A 97 11.52 -9.29 8.04
CA THR A 97 10.82 -9.43 9.33
C THR A 97 10.32 -10.85 9.49
N SER A 98 10.69 -11.59 10.55
CA SER A 98 10.26 -13.00 10.68
C SER A 98 8.91 -13.15 11.39
N PRO A 99 7.91 -13.83 10.82
CA PRO A 99 7.85 -14.42 9.47
C PRO A 99 7.56 -13.38 8.37
N ASP A 100 8.29 -13.45 7.24
CA ASP A 100 8.21 -12.43 6.18
C ASP A 100 7.34 -12.87 5.00
N VAL A 101 6.03 -12.80 5.19
CA VAL A 101 5.05 -13.14 4.13
C VAL A 101 5.23 -12.22 2.92
N MET A 102 5.56 -10.95 3.13
CA MET A 102 5.73 -9.99 2.03
C MET A 102 7.01 -10.25 1.24
N ALA A 103 8.10 -10.70 1.86
CA ALA A 103 9.28 -11.14 1.12
C ALA A 103 8.99 -12.32 0.18
N VAL A 104 8.13 -13.25 0.59
CA VAL A 104 7.70 -14.38 -0.27
C VAL A 104 6.92 -13.87 -1.48
N MET A 105 5.99 -12.93 -1.28
CA MET A 105 5.18 -12.38 -2.37
C MET A 105 6.03 -11.51 -3.31
N ALA A 106 6.83 -10.60 -2.77
CA ALA A 106 7.61 -9.64 -3.56
C ALA A 106 8.60 -10.34 -4.51
N LYS A 107 9.24 -11.44 -4.07
CA LYS A 107 10.16 -12.23 -4.89
C LYS A 107 9.54 -12.89 -6.13
N LYS A 108 8.21 -12.99 -6.19
CA LYS A 108 7.49 -13.56 -7.34
C LYS A 108 7.06 -12.53 -8.37
N LEU A 109 7.12 -11.24 -8.01
CA LEU A 109 6.74 -10.14 -8.88
C LEU A 109 7.87 -9.80 -9.85
N THR A 110 7.51 -9.53 -11.10
CA THR A 110 8.40 -8.89 -12.06
C THR A 110 8.50 -7.39 -11.79
N GLU A 111 9.52 -6.72 -12.36
CA GLU A 111 9.67 -5.25 -12.30
C GLU A 111 8.39 -4.52 -12.74
N ARG A 112 7.79 -4.97 -13.86
CA ARG A 112 6.56 -4.38 -14.38
C ARG A 112 5.39 -4.56 -13.44
N GLU A 113 5.25 -5.72 -12.81
CA GLU A 113 4.18 -5.99 -11.85
C GLU A 113 4.34 -5.20 -10.56
N THR A 114 5.57 -5.07 -10.06
CA THR A 114 5.89 -4.19 -8.92
C THR A 114 5.45 -2.76 -9.21
N ALA A 115 5.79 -2.23 -10.39
CA ALA A 115 5.34 -0.91 -10.83
C ALA A 115 3.81 -0.84 -10.98
N ALA A 116 3.17 -1.91 -11.47
CA ALA A 116 1.74 -1.98 -11.70
C ALA A 116 0.93 -1.92 -10.40
N VAL A 117 1.24 -2.78 -9.42
CA VAL A 117 0.52 -2.78 -8.13
C VAL A 117 0.76 -1.48 -7.36
N ALA A 118 1.96 -0.91 -7.46
CA ALA A 118 2.27 0.39 -6.88
C ALA A 118 1.45 1.52 -7.51
N ALA A 119 1.33 1.53 -8.85
CA ALA A 119 0.53 2.49 -9.58
C ALA A 119 -0.97 2.37 -9.24
N TYR A 120 -1.47 1.14 -9.12
CA TYR A 120 -2.85 0.87 -8.72
C TYR A 120 -3.17 1.41 -7.33
N TYR A 121 -2.43 1.00 -6.29
CA TYR A 121 -2.75 1.40 -4.92
C TYR A 121 -2.55 2.91 -4.66
N GLN A 122 -1.70 3.60 -5.43
CA GLN A 122 -1.64 5.07 -5.42
C GLN A 122 -2.97 5.73 -5.86
N GLN A 123 -3.69 5.09 -6.78
CA GLN A 123 -4.97 5.57 -7.30
C GLN A 123 -6.16 5.10 -6.46
N VAL A 124 -6.03 3.97 -5.78
CA VAL A 124 -7.04 3.53 -4.81
C VAL A 124 -7.00 4.46 -3.62
N ARG A 125 -7.75 5.56 -3.69
CA ARG A 125 -7.99 6.43 -2.56
C ARG A 125 -9.20 5.86 -1.83
N SER A 126 -9.13 5.77 -0.50
CA SER A 126 -10.37 5.80 0.28
C SER A 126 -11.07 7.09 -0.16
N GLN A 127 -12.28 6.99 -0.71
CA GLN A 127 -13.04 8.21 -0.98
C GLN A 127 -13.05 8.99 0.33
N SER A 128 -12.66 10.27 0.28
CA SER A 128 -12.89 11.12 1.44
C SER A 128 -14.40 11.07 1.71
N PRO A 129 -14.85 11.09 2.98
CA PRO A 129 -16.27 11.27 3.28
C PRO A 129 -16.91 12.47 2.55
N LEU A 130 -16.08 13.43 2.12
CA LEU A 130 -16.48 14.58 1.31
C LEU A 130 -16.77 14.22 -0.17
N GLU A 131 -16.00 13.33 -0.79
CA GLU A 131 -16.26 12.84 -2.16
C GLU A 131 -17.48 11.92 -2.22
N GLU A 132 -17.71 11.11 -1.18
CA GLU A 132 -18.92 10.29 -1.04
C GLU A 132 -20.18 11.17 -0.92
N ALA A 133 -20.12 12.23 -0.10
CA ALA A 133 -21.23 13.18 0.04
C ALA A 133 -21.52 13.98 -1.24
N GLU A 134 -20.49 14.31 -2.04
CA GLU A 134 -20.66 14.99 -3.33
C GLU A 134 -21.26 14.09 -4.41
N LEU A 135 -21.01 12.77 -4.35
CA LEU A 135 -21.59 11.77 -5.25
C LEU A 135 -23.04 11.42 -4.87
N GLU A 136 -23.35 11.37 -3.57
CA GLU A 136 -24.72 11.17 -3.06
C GLU A 136 -25.63 12.38 -3.31
N GLY A 137 -25.07 13.60 -3.32
CA GLY A 137 -25.82 14.84 -3.59
C GLY A 137 -26.18 15.08 -5.07
N GLN A 138 -25.80 14.19 -5.99
CA GLN A 138 -26.04 14.29 -7.43
C GLN A 138 -27.15 13.35 -7.95
N HIS A 139 -27.92 12.72 -7.06
CA HIS A 139 -29.03 11.82 -7.41
C HIS A 139 -30.37 12.32 -6.84
#